data_AF-A0A529KDG7-F1
#
_entry.id   AF-A0A529KDG7-F1
#
_cell.length_a   1.000
_cell.length_b   1.000
_cell.length_c   1.000
_cell.angle_alpha   90.00
_cell.angle_beta   90.00
_cell.angle_gamma   90.00
#
_symmetry.space_group_name_H-M   'P 1'
#
loop_
_entity.id
_entity.type
_entity.pdbx_description
1 polymer ?
#
loop_
_entity_poly.entity_id
_entity_poly.type
_entity_poly.pdbx_seq_one_letter_code
_entity_poly.pdbx_strand_id
1 'polypeptide(L)'
;TQTESLRGQAVDIGKLDLSSGTARITVSGPVSVDADGLIDADLMIKLSDPKAVAAILGKAIPEQKSQIKTGFAGLALLGNEPSMPLKVVKGKASLGFIPLGRIKPVD
;
A
#
# COMPACT_ATOMS: atom_id res chain seq x y z
N THR A 1 -24.15 12.71 5.43
CA THR A 1 -23.02 13.07 6.29
C THR A 1 -22.03 13.84 5.42
N GLN A 2 -21.72 15.09 5.78
CA GLN A 2 -20.71 15.88 5.08
C GLN A 2 -19.36 15.26 5.41
N THR A 3 -18.69 14.64 4.43
CA THR A 3 -17.31 14.16 4.62
C THR A 3 -16.43 15.39 4.78
N GLU A 4 -15.88 15.57 5.97
CA GLU A 4 -14.85 16.59 6.20
C GLU A 4 -13.63 16.28 5.34
N SER A 5 -12.99 17.36 4.88
CA SER A 5 -11.80 17.28 4.03
C SER A 5 -10.62 16.65 4.79
N LEU A 6 -9.90 15.75 4.14
CA LEU A 6 -8.62 15.20 4.60
C LEU A 6 -7.46 16.18 4.41
N ARG A 7 -7.63 17.25 3.63
CA ARG A 7 -6.56 18.24 3.38
C ARG A 7 -6.09 18.89 4.67
N GLY A 8 -4.76 18.98 4.83
CA GLY A 8 -4.12 19.52 6.02
C GLY A 8 -4.10 18.56 7.22
N GLN A 9 -4.63 17.33 7.07
CA GLN A 9 -4.63 16.34 8.15
C GLN A 9 -3.32 15.55 8.17
N ALA A 10 -2.89 15.20 9.39
CA ALA A 10 -1.79 14.28 9.64
C ALA A 10 -2.24 13.24 10.66
N VAL A 11 -2.00 11.97 10.36
CA VAL A 11 -2.45 10.83 11.15
C VAL A 11 -1.30 9.83 11.27
N ASP A 12 -1.14 9.22 12.44
CA ASP A 12 -0.29 8.06 12.61
C ASP A 12 -1.13 6.77 12.58
N ILE A 13 -0.90 5.93 11.57
CA ILE A 13 -1.56 4.63 11.48
C ILE A 13 -0.87 3.69 12.45
N GLY A 14 -1.45 3.49 13.63
CA GLY A 14 -0.93 2.52 14.59
C GLY A 14 -0.89 1.10 14.02
N LYS A 15 -2.02 0.64 13.47
CA LYS A 15 -2.11 -0.63 12.74
C LYS A 15 -3.37 -0.71 11.89
N LEU A 16 -3.21 -0.86 10.58
CA LEU A 16 -4.24 -1.32 9.67
C LEU A 16 -3.95 -2.78 9.32
N ASP A 17 -4.94 -3.67 9.49
CA ASP A 17 -4.78 -5.11 9.32
C ASP A 17 -5.88 -5.66 8.42
N LEU A 18 -5.49 -6.19 7.27
CA LEU A 18 -6.40 -6.74 6.26
C LEU A 18 -6.04 -8.21 6.05
N SER A 19 -7.02 -9.10 6.21
CA SER A 19 -6.80 -10.55 6.08
C SER A 19 -7.90 -11.23 5.30
N SER A 20 -7.53 -12.24 4.51
CA SER A 20 -8.47 -13.13 3.81
C SER A 20 -7.82 -14.50 3.60
N GLY A 21 -8.32 -15.52 4.31
CA GLY A 21 -7.66 -16.83 4.34
C GLY A 21 -6.24 -16.72 4.88
N THR A 22 -5.25 -17.21 4.12
CA THR A 22 -3.83 -17.10 4.46
C THR A 22 -3.20 -15.76 4.08
N ALA A 23 -3.86 -14.96 3.22
CA ALA A 23 -3.36 -13.65 2.82
C ALA A 23 -3.55 -12.63 3.94
N ARG A 24 -2.48 -11.93 4.31
CA ARG A 24 -2.53 -10.81 5.26
C ARG A 24 -1.69 -9.64 4.78
N ILE A 25 -2.17 -8.43 5.01
CA ILE A 25 -1.43 -7.18 4.84
C ILE A 25 -1.59 -6.39 6.14
N THR A 26 -0.47 -6.00 6.74
CA THR A 26 -0.45 -5.04 7.84
C THR A 26 0.28 -3.78 7.42
N VAL A 27 -0.28 -2.62 7.75
CA VAL A 27 0.27 -1.30 7.45
C VAL A 27 0.35 -0.48 8.73
N SER A 28 1.46 0.23 8.91
CA SER A 28 1.65 1.15 10.05
C SER A 28 2.57 2.30 9.68
N GLY A 29 2.39 3.45 10.32
CA GLY A 29 3.26 4.62 10.19
C GLY A 29 2.50 5.91 9.85
N PRO A 30 3.22 7.04 9.79
CA PRO A 30 2.65 8.34 9.55
C PRO A 30 2.17 8.50 8.10
N VAL A 31 1.02 9.18 7.97
CA VAL A 31 0.46 9.67 6.71
C VAL A 31 -0.01 11.11 6.90
N SER A 32 0.20 11.95 5.90
CA SER A 32 -0.30 13.32 5.88
C SER A 32 -0.80 13.68 4.49
N VAL A 33 -1.75 14.61 4.45
CA VAL A 33 -2.32 15.16 3.23
C VAL A 33 -2.09 16.67 3.26
N ASP A 34 -1.43 17.20 2.24
CA ASP A 34 -1.21 18.65 2.15
C ASP A 34 -2.46 19.41 1.67
N ALA A 35 -2.34 20.73 1.57
CA ALA A 35 -3.42 21.60 1.11
C ALA A 35 -3.87 21.28 -0.33
N ASP A 36 -2.94 20.82 -1.18
CA ASP A 36 -3.21 20.41 -2.56
C ASP A 36 -3.81 18.99 -2.64
N GLY A 37 -3.97 18.31 -1.50
CA GLY A 37 -4.58 16.98 -1.40
C GLY A 37 -3.57 15.87 -1.70
N LEU A 38 -2.28 16.20 -1.82
CA LEU A 38 -1.23 15.24 -2.11
C LEU A 38 -0.77 14.55 -0.82
N ILE A 39 -0.61 13.25 -0.92
CA ILE A 39 -0.22 12.42 0.22
C ILE A 39 1.30 12.38 0.35
N ASP A 40 1.80 12.55 1.57
CA ASP A 40 3.15 12.22 2.01
C ASP A 40 3.05 11.15 3.12
N ALA A 41 3.79 10.04 2.98
CA ALA A 41 3.71 8.92 3.91
C ALA A 41 5.03 8.15 4.02
N ASP A 42 5.31 7.65 5.23
CA ASP A 42 6.39 6.71 5.51
C ASP A 42 5.80 5.50 6.24
N LEU A 43 5.46 4.47 5.47
CA LEU A 43 4.67 3.34 5.95
C LEU A 43 5.51 2.06 5.92
N MET A 44 5.33 1.21 6.93
CA MET A 44 5.82 -0.15 6.93
C MET A 44 4.70 -1.09 6.48
N ILE A 45 4.96 -1.88 5.44
CA ILE A 45 4.05 -2.92 4.96
C ILE A 45 4.62 -4.28 5.37
N LYS A 46 3.79 -5.11 6.00
CA LYS A 46 4.09 -6.53 6.24
C LYS A 46 3.07 -7.38 5.49
N LEU A 47 3.57 -8.35 4.74
CA LEU A 47 2.72 -9.34 4.09
C LEU A 47 2.79 -10.66 4.86
N SER A 48 1.72 -11.44 4.84
CA SER A 48 1.77 -12.88 5.09
C SER A 48 1.17 -13.58 3.87
N ASP A 49 1.87 -14.59 3.36
CA ASP A 49 1.55 -15.30 2.11
C ASP A 49 1.39 -14.35 0.89
N PRO A 50 2.51 -13.82 0.36
CA PRO A 50 2.49 -12.92 -0.80
C PRO A 50 1.81 -13.50 -2.03
N LYS A 51 1.83 -14.84 -2.20
CA LYS A 51 1.19 -15.51 -3.34
C LYS A 51 -0.33 -15.47 -3.21
N ALA A 52 -0.87 -15.71 -2.02
CA ALA A 52 -2.30 -15.57 -1.76
C ALA A 52 -2.77 -14.12 -1.92
N VAL A 53 -1.99 -13.14 -1.43
CA VAL A 53 -2.27 -11.71 -1.66
C VAL A 53 -2.34 -11.39 -3.16
N ALA A 54 -1.36 -11.85 -3.95
CA ALA A 54 -1.32 -11.65 -5.39
C ALA A 54 -2.54 -12.26 -6.11
N ALA A 55 -2.98 -13.43 -5.68
CA ALA A 55 -4.14 -14.11 -6.25
C ALA A 55 -5.44 -13.33 -6.00
N ILE A 56 -5.59 -12.71 -4.84
CA ILE A 56 -6.73 -11.86 -4.50
C ILE A 56 -6.70 -10.57 -5.33
N LEU A 57 -5.57 -9.86 -5.32
CA LEU A 57 -5.42 -8.61 -6.07
C LEU A 57 -5.58 -8.81 -7.58
N GLY A 58 -5.04 -9.90 -8.13
CA GLY A 58 -5.17 -10.22 -9.56
C GLY A 58 -6.60 -10.60 -9.99
N LYS A 59 -7.51 -10.89 -9.05
CA LYS A 59 -8.95 -11.02 -9.31
C LYS A 59 -9.67 -9.67 -9.20
N ALA A 60 -9.26 -8.83 -8.26
CA ALA A 60 -9.85 -7.51 -8.03
C ALA A 60 -9.46 -6.47 -9.09
N ILE A 61 -8.24 -6.58 -9.65
CA ILE A 61 -7.69 -5.66 -10.65
C ILE A 61 -7.12 -6.48 -11.83
N PRO A 62 -7.99 -7.07 -12.68
CA PRO A 62 -7.58 -8.00 -13.73
C PRO A 62 -6.58 -7.40 -14.74
N GLU A 63 -6.67 -6.09 -15.00
CA GLU A 63 -5.85 -5.37 -15.97
C GLU A 63 -4.37 -5.35 -15.55
N GLN A 64 -4.09 -5.47 -14.24
CA GLN A 64 -2.75 -5.47 -13.67
C GLN A 64 -2.28 -6.88 -13.29
N LYS A 65 -3.06 -7.93 -13.55
CA LYS A 65 -2.82 -9.30 -13.07
C LYS A 65 -1.41 -9.83 -13.36
N SER A 66 -0.87 -9.60 -14.56
CA SER A 66 0.49 -10.05 -14.93
C SER A 66 1.58 -9.35 -14.10
N GLN A 67 1.42 -8.04 -13.89
CA GLN A 67 2.35 -7.22 -13.11
C GLN A 67 2.27 -7.59 -11.63
N ILE A 68 1.06 -7.75 -11.09
CA ILE A 68 0.82 -8.22 -9.72
C ILE A 68 1.47 -9.58 -9.50
N LYS A 69 1.22 -10.55 -10.39
CA LYS A 69 1.81 -11.90 -10.29
C LYS A 69 3.34 -11.85 -10.26
N THR A 70 3.94 -11.07 -11.16
CA THR A 70 5.40 -10.96 -11.28
C THR A 70 6.01 -10.27 -10.07
N GLY A 71 5.44 -9.13 -9.65
CA GLY A 71 5.93 -8.37 -8.49
C GLY A 71 5.87 -9.20 -7.21
N PHE A 72 4.71 -9.79 -6.91
CA PHE A 72 4.54 -10.59 -5.70
C PHE A 72 5.27 -11.94 -5.74
N ALA A 73 5.56 -12.50 -6.93
CA ALA A 73 6.48 -13.63 -7.04
C ALA A 73 7.89 -13.25 -6.57
N GLY A 74 8.37 -12.05 -6.94
CA GLY A 74 9.64 -11.51 -6.43
C GLY A 74 9.61 -11.31 -4.91
N LEU A 75 8.51 -10.81 -4.36
CA LEU A 75 8.34 -10.65 -2.92
C LEU A 75 8.34 -11.99 -2.17
N ALA A 76 7.75 -13.04 -2.75
CA ALA A 76 7.76 -14.37 -2.15
C ALA A 76 9.18 -14.98 -2.07
N LEU A 77 10.14 -14.51 -2.86
CA LEU A 77 11.55 -14.91 -2.75
C LEU A 77 12.22 -14.34 -1.49
N LEU A 78 11.69 -13.25 -0.92
CA LEU A 78 12.17 -12.66 0.33
C LEU A 78 11.64 -13.39 1.57
N GLY A 79 10.77 -14.38 1.39
CA GLY A 79 10.16 -15.18 2.45
C GLY A 79 8.63 -15.10 2.45
N ASN A 80 8.01 -15.81 3.41
CA ASN A 80 6.56 -15.85 3.54
C ASN A 80 5.98 -14.64 4.29
N GLU A 81 6.82 -13.94 5.05
CA GLU A 81 6.43 -12.76 5.84
C GLU A 81 7.32 -11.54 5.58
N PRO A 82 7.46 -11.08 4.32
CA PRO A 82 8.35 -9.97 4.01
C PRO A 82 7.79 -8.64 4.55
N SER A 83 8.69 -7.81 5.08
CA SER A 83 8.41 -6.44 5.49
C SER A 83 9.14 -5.45 4.59
N MET A 84 8.46 -4.40 4.14
CA MET A 84 9.02 -3.42 3.20
C MET A 84 8.56 -2.00 3.50
N PRO A 85 9.43 -1.01 3.30
CA PRO A 85 9.04 0.39 3.39
C PRO A 85 8.24 0.80 2.14
N LEU A 86 7.04 1.35 2.36
CA LEU A 86 6.25 2.07 1.38
C LEU A 86 6.39 3.56 1.65
N LYS A 87 7.05 4.27 0.73
CA LYS A 87 7.21 5.71 0.78
C LYS A 87 6.29 6.38 -0.22
N VAL A 88 5.61 7.44 0.21
CA VAL A 88 4.84 8.33 -0.67
C VAL A 88 5.38 9.74 -0.52
N VAL A 89 5.77 10.35 -1.63
CA VAL A 89 6.21 11.76 -1.66
C VAL A 89 5.38 12.52 -2.69
N LYS A 90 4.56 13.46 -2.24
CA LYS A 90 3.64 14.25 -3.09
C LYS A 90 2.84 13.37 -4.05
N GLY A 91 2.25 12.31 -3.48
CA GLY A 91 1.45 11.30 -4.18
C GLY A 91 2.26 10.28 -4.99
N LYS A 92 3.58 10.40 -5.17
CA LYS A 92 4.40 9.38 -5.85
C LYS A 92 4.70 8.24 -4.87
N ALA A 93 4.21 7.03 -5.16
CA ALA A 93 4.36 5.88 -4.29
C ALA A 93 5.51 4.95 -4.77
N SER A 94 6.28 4.45 -3.81
CA SER A 94 7.38 3.51 -4.05
C SER A 94 7.51 2.50 -2.92
N LEU A 95 7.74 1.24 -3.27
CA LEU A 95 8.04 0.16 -2.32
C LEU A 95 9.54 -0.16 -2.39
N GLY A 96 10.32 0.37 -1.46
CA GLY A 96 11.78 0.40 -1.59
C GLY A 96 12.21 1.10 -2.89
N PHE A 97 12.82 0.35 -3.81
CA PHE A 97 13.26 0.83 -5.13
C PHE A 97 12.20 0.65 -6.24
N ILE A 98 11.05 0.05 -5.95
CA ILE A 98 10.02 -0.28 -6.95
C ILE A 98 9.00 0.87 -7.04
N PRO A 99 8.90 1.59 -8.17
CA PRO A 99 7.87 2.60 -8.35
C PRO A 99 6.49 1.94 -8.50
N LEU A 100 5.51 2.41 -7.72
CA LEU A 100 4.12 1.90 -7.75
C LEU A 100 3.16 2.83 -8.50
N GLY A 101 3.62 4.02 -8.89
CA GLY A 101 2.85 5.01 -9.62
C GLY A 101 2.49 6.22 -8.76
N ARG A 102 1.36 6.85 -9.08
CA ARG A 102 0.94 8.11 -8.45
C ARG A 102 -0.49 7.99 -7.91
N ILE A 103 -0.65 8.33 -6.63
CA ILE A 103 -1.93 8.52 -5.98
C ILE A 103 -2.45 9.90 -6.36
N LYS A 104 -3.72 9.97 -6.79
CA LYS A 104 -4.38 11.24 -7.12
C LYS A 104 -4.67 12.04 -5.84
N PRO A 105 -4.82 13.37 -5.92
CA PRO A 105 -5.24 14.18 -4.79
C PRO A 105 -6.52 13.64 -4.15
N VAL A 106 -6.59 13.69 -2.82
CA VAL A 106 -7.77 13.35 -2.03
C VAL A 106 -8.37 14.62 -1.43
N ASP A 107 -9.68 14.61 -1.20
CA ASP A 107 -10.39 15.70 -0.54
C ASP A 107 -10.43 15.52 0.96
#